data_AF-A0A7W1S060-F1
#
_entry.id   AF-A0A7W1S060-F1
#
_cell.length_a   1.000
_cell.length_b   1.000
_cell.length_c   1.000
_cell.angle_alpha   90.00
_cell.angle_beta   90.00
_cell.angle_gamma   90.00
#
_symmetry.space_group_name_H-M   'P 1'
#
loop_
_entity.id
_entity.type
_entity.pdbx_description
1 polymer ?
#
loop_
_entity_poly.entity_id
_entity_poly.type
_entity_poly.pdbx_seq_one_letter_code
_entity_poly.pdbx_strand_id
1 'polypeptide(L)' 'MTDAVEVQIDGLVGPTHHFAGLSQGNLASQANAGWSSRPRAAARQGLAKMRAVMELG' A
#
# COMPACT_ATOMS: atom_id res chain seq x y z
N MET A 1 16.67 -10.21 -29.73
CA MET A 1 15.76 -10.89 -28.79
C MET A 1 15.35 -9.86 -27.77
N THR A 2 14.06 -9.68 -27.51
CA THR A 2 13.59 -8.81 -26.44
C THR A 2 13.54 -9.66 -25.18
N ASP A 3 14.38 -9.34 -24.19
CA ASP A 3 14.36 -10.04 -22.92
C ASP A 3 13.08 -9.66 -22.15
N ALA A 4 12.45 -10.64 -21.52
CA ALA A 4 11.34 -10.38 -20.61
C ALA A 4 11.87 -9.78 -19.31
N VAL A 5 11.22 -8.73 -18.82
CA VAL A 5 11.56 -8.07 -17.56
C VAL A 5 10.40 -8.20 -16.57
N GLU A 6 10.71 -8.42 -15.30
CA GLU A 6 9.72 -8.33 -14.23
C GLU A 6 9.41 -6.85 -13.96
N VAL A 7 8.13 -6.52 -13.85
CA VAL A 7 7.68 -5.14 -13.58
C VAL A 7 6.85 -5.13 -12.30
N GLN A 8 7.24 -4.30 -11.34
CA GLN A 8 6.45 -4.02 -10.14
C GLN A 8 5.31 -3.05 -10.48
N ILE A 9 4.06 -3.50 -10.33
CA ILE A 9 2.87 -2.67 -10.48
C ILE A 9 2.19 -2.54 -9.12
N ASP A 10 2.33 -1.37 -8.52
CA ASP A 10 1.82 -1.09 -7.18
C ASP A 10 0.42 -0.42 -7.19
N GLY A 11 -0.39 -0.77 -6.20
CA GLY A 11 -1.67 -0.09 -5.95
C GLY A 11 -1.48 1.28 -5.29
N LEU A 12 -2.08 2.33 -5.85
CA LEU A 12 -2.14 3.64 -5.21
C LEU A 12 -3.24 3.65 -4.14
N VAL A 13 -2.87 3.94 -2.88
CA VAL A 13 -3.82 4.02 -1.77
C VAL A 13 -4.88 5.10 -2.02
N GLY A 14 -6.16 4.70 -2.01
CA GLY A 14 -7.29 5.58 -2.25
C GLY A 14 -7.64 6.52 -1.08
N PRO A 15 -8.44 7.58 -1.34
CA PRO A 15 -8.80 8.57 -0.33
C PRO A 15 -9.70 8.01 0.78
N THR A 16 -10.36 6.88 0.55
CA THR A 16 -11.23 6.20 1.51
C THR A 16 -10.49 5.18 2.38
N HIS A 17 -9.15 5.15 2.35
CA HIS A 17 -8.37 4.26 3.20
C HIS A 17 -8.71 4.42 4.69
N HIS A 18 -9.10 3.33 5.36
CA HIS A 18 -9.53 3.33 6.75
C HIS A 18 -9.31 1.97 7.42
N PHE A 19 -9.44 1.92 8.75
CA PHE A 19 -9.29 0.70 9.54
C PHE A 19 -10.63 0.23 10.11
N ALA A 20 -11.45 -0.47 9.32
CA ALA A 20 -12.78 -0.94 9.75
C ALA A 20 -12.80 -2.36 10.37
N GLY A 21 -11.68 -3.08 10.38
CA GLY A 21 -11.63 -4.43 10.93
C GLY A 21 -12.43 -5.49 10.17
N LEU A 22 -12.72 -5.26 8.88
CA LEU A 22 -13.63 -6.08 8.08
C LEU A 22 -13.05 -7.44 7.64
N SER A 23 -11.75 -7.68 7.85
CA SER A 23 -11.07 -8.89 7.39
C SER A 23 -10.91 -9.88 8.55
N GLN A 24 -11.85 -10.82 8.66
CA GLN A 24 -11.79 -11.89 9.65
C GLN A 24 -10.53 -12.75 9.45
N GLY A 25 -9.86 -13.08 10.55
CA GLY A 25 -8.56 -13.78 10.54
C GLY A 25 -7.35 -12.87 10.31
N ASN A 26 -7.52 -11.64 9.79
CA ASN A 26 -6.44 -10.68 9.69
C ASN A 26 -6.25 -9.94 11.02
N LEU A 27 -5.24 -10.36 11.79
CA LEU A 27 -4.90 -9.78 13.10
C LEU A 27 -4.62 -8.27 13.01
N ALA A 28 -3.94 -7.80 11.96
CA ALA A 28 -3.65 -6.37 11.80
C ALA A 28 -4.92 -5.55 11.52
N SER A 29 -5.86 -6.09 10.71
CA SER A 29 -7.14 -5.43 10.45
C SER A 29 -7.97 -5.31 11.73
N GLN A 30 -8.05 -6.40 12.51
CA GLN A 30 -8.82 -6.44 13.76
C GLN A 30 -8.19 -5.58 14.86
N ALA A 31 -6.88 -5.65 15.05
CA ALA A 31 -6.18 -4.93 16.12
C ALA A 31 -6.21 -3.39 15.92
N ASN A 32 -6.31 -2.92 14.68
CA ASN A 32 -6.36 -1.49 14.35
C ASN A 32 -7.79 -1.00 14.07
N ALA A 33 -8.81 -1.83 14.27
CA ALA A 33 -10.20 -1.47 13.97
C ALA A 33 -10.63 -0.21 14.74
N GLY A 34 -11.28 0.71 14.04
CA GLY A 34 -11.75 1.99 14.59
C GLY A 34 -10.67 3.08 14.74
N TRP A 35 -9.40 2.78 14.47
CA TRP A 35 -8.34 3.78 14.55
C TRP A 35 -8.46 4.82 13.43
N SER A 36 -8.05 6.05 13.73
CA SER A 36 -8.00 7.11 12.71
C SER A 36 -6.95 6.78 11.65
N SER A 37 -7.37 6.77 10.38
CA SER A 37 -6.46 6.62 9.25
C SER A 37 -5.92 7.97 8.78
N ARG A 38 -4.85 7.92 7.97
CA ARG A 38 -4.26 9.09 7.30
C ARG A 38 -4.09 8.80 5.80
N PRO A 39 -5.16 8.85 4.97
CA PRO A 39 -5.11 8.41 3.58
C PRO A 39 -4.01 9.07 2.75
N ARG A 40 -3.83 10.39 2.90
CA ARG A 40 -2.76 11.12 2.20
C ARG A 40 -1.37 10.64 2.60
N ALA A 41 -1.15 10.32 3.89
CA ALA A 41 0.14 9.81 4.35
C ALA A 41 0.39 8.40 3.81
N ALA A 42 -0.62 7.53 3.82
CA ALA A 42 -0.54 6.17 3.27
C ALA A 42 -0.22 6.19 1.76
N ALA A 43 -0.86 7.07 0.98
CA ALA A 43 -0.54 7.26 -0.44
C ALA A 43 0.92 7.74 -0.64
N ARG A 44 1.39 8.70 0.18
CA ARG A 44 2.78 9.18 0.13
C ARG A 44 3.80 8.09 0.47
N GLN A 45 3.49 7.20 1.41
CA GLN A 45 4.34 6.05 1.73
C GLN A 45 4.43 5.08 0.54
N GLY A 46 3.30 4.78 -0.11
CA GLY A 46 3.28 3.98 -1.33
C GLY A 46 4.13 4.59 -2.45
N LEU A 47 3.95 5.89 -2.73
CA LEU A 47 4.76 6.61 -3.72
C LEU A 47 6.26 6.63 -3.38
N ALA A 48 6.60 6.82 -2.11
CA ALA A 48 8.00 6.77 -1.66
C ALA A 48 8.61 5.39 -1.90
N LYS A 49 7.86 4.32 -1.64
CA LYS A 49 8.30 2.94 -1.94
C LYS A 49 8.49 2.70 -3.44
N MET A 50 7.52 3.10 -4.28
CA MET A 50 7.64 2.98 -5.74
C MET A 50 8.89 3.69 -6.26
N ARG A 51 9.13 4.92 -5.78
CA ARG A 51 10.34 5.68 -6.12
C ARG A 51 11.61 4.98 -5.67
N ALA A 52 11.66 4.49 -4.43
CA ALA A 52 12.83 3.79 -3.91
C ALA A 52 13.12 2.52 -4.72
N VAL A 53 12.10 1.76 -5.12
CA VAL A 53 12.28 0.56 -5.96
C VAL A 53 12.79 0.93 -7.35
N MET A 54 12.24 1.97 -8.00
CA MET A 54 12.75 2.45 -9.30
C MET A 54 14.21 2.92 -9.23
N GLU A 55 14.65 3.45 -8.08
CA GLU A 55 16.03 3.86 -7.87
C GLU A 55 17.01 2.67 -7.71
N LEU A 56 16.51 1.42 -7.59
CA LEU A 56 17.33 0.20 -7.52
C LEU A 56 17.66 -0.42 -8.89
N GLY A 57 16.97 -0.04 -9.96
CA GLY A 57 17.13 -0.58 -11.32
C GLY A 57 15.83 -1.09 -11.93
#